data_AF-C3ZLQ3-F1
#
_entry.id   AF-C3ZLQ3-F1
#
_cell.length_a   1.000
_cell.length_b   1.000
_cell.length_c   1.000
_cell.angle_alpha   90.00
_cell.angle_beta   90.00
_cell.angle_gamma   90.00
#
_symmetry.space_group_name_H-M   'P 1'
#
loop_
_entity.id
_entity.type
_entity.pdbx_description
1 polymer ?
#
loop_
_entity_poly.entity_id
_entity_poly.type
_entity_poly.pdbx_seq_one_letter_code
_entity_poly.pdbx_strand_id
1 'polypeptide(L)'
;MELELQTTAGDSVTPTAIIPRLPLWIKVITLTSCTLSILGSALIIGTFFAWKDIRTASRRLLVILSFTDFWTAVALFYGVYTDFMDSTVDCIVQSIVSTFMGTSSFFWTVSIAIYLYITIVKTDTQLAGSLTKNFHVVSWGVPLVVVGCAAGLQKLGYDKSQVSVGWCWVKLTTPDNLLWMLLTGKLWEILAYFILPALYIAMKRHIYAQMRQSSALITYSGT
;
A
#
# COMPACT_ATOMS: atom_id res chain seq x y z
N MET A 1 37.69 20.08 -27.79
CA MET A 1 39.02 20.24 -28.42
C MET A 1 39.97 19.90 -27.29
N GLU A 2 40.56 18.71 -27.17
CA GLU A 2 41.06 17.76 -28.17
C GLU A 2 40.67 16.30 -27.83
N LEU A 3 40.60 15.46 -28.86
CA LEU A 3 40.75 14.01 -28.77
C LEU A 3 42.25 13.72 -28.69
N GLU A 4 42.71 12.94 -27.71
CA GLU A 4 43.92 12.13 -27.82
C GLU A 4 43.59 10.69 -27.40
N LEU A 5 43.93 9.77 -28.30
CA LEU A 5 43.66 8.34 -28.25
C LEU A 5 44.98 7.67 -27.82
N GLN A 6 45.01 6.99 -26.66
CA GLN A 6 46.17 6.19 -26.29
C GLN A 6 45.76 4.75 -25.97
N THR A 7 45.79 3.93 -27.02
CA THR A 7 45.81 2.47 -26.91
C THR A 7 47.13 2.05 -26.28
N THR A 8 47.08 1.56 -25.03
CA THR A 8 48.14 0.73 -24.47
C THR A 8 47.50 -0.59 -24.02
N ALA A 9 48.09 -1.68 -24.52
CA ALA A 9 47.69 -3.05 -24.20
C ALA A 9 48.16 -3.41 -22.78
N GLY A 10 47.28 -4.01 -21.99
CA GLY A 10 47.62 -4.58 -20.67
C GLY A 10 46.52 -4.40 -19.62
N ASP A 11 45.74 -5.47 -19.42
CA ASP A 11 45.08 -5.89 -18.18
C ASP A 11 43.94 -5.04 -17.54
N SER A 12 42.74 -5.60 -17.66
CA SER A 12 41.57 -5.48 -16.77
C SER A 12 41.04 -4.07 -16.44
N VAL A 13 40.37 -3.45 -17.41
CA VAL A 13 39.30 -2.49 -17.08
C VAL A 13 38.16 -3.30 -16.48
N THR A 14 38.07 -3.37 -15.15
CA THR A 14 36.76 -3.56 -14.50
C THR A 14 36.01 -2.26 -14.70
N PRO A 15 34.93 -2.19 -15.49
CA PRO A 15 33.97 -1.13 -15.29
C PRO A 15 33.32 -1.49 -13.95
N THR A 16 33.81 -0.90 -12.86
CA THR A 16 32.95 -0.68 -11.70
C THR A 16 31.80 0.14 -12.23
N ALA A 17 30.73 -0.54 -12.65
CA ALA A 17 29.46 0.08 -12.95
C ALA A 17 29.13 0.89 -11.70
N ILE A 18 29.29 2.21 -11.79
CA ILE A 18 28.82 3.13 -10.77
C ILE A 18 27.30 3.03 -10.86
N ILE A 19 26.72 2.06 -10.16
CA ILE A 19 25.28 2.02 -9.94
C ILE A 19 24.97 3.33 -9.23
N PRO A 20 24.19 4.25 -9.82
CA PRO A 20 23.88 5.50 -9.18
C PRO A 20 23.18 5.16 -7.86
N ARG A 21 23.86 5.46 -6.75
CA ARG A 21 23.27 5.31 -5.42
C ARG A 21 22.01 6.15 -5.37
N LEU A 22 20.94 5.60 -4.81
CA LEU A 22 19.70 6.32 -4.58
C LEU A 22 20.00 7.68 -3.93
N PRO A 23 19.56 8.81 -4.51
CA PRO A 23 19.98 10.12 -4.04
C PRO A 23 19.52 10.34 -2.61
N LEU A 24 20.39 10.99 -1.83
CA LEU A 24 20.24 11.16 -0.38
C LEU A 24 18.87 11.73 0.01
N TRP A 25 18.36 12.70 -0.75
CA TRP A 25 17.08 13.34 -0.47
C TRP A 25 15.90 12.36 -0.56
N ILE A 26 15.90 11.42 -1.52
CA ILE A 26 14.86 10.38 -1.62
C ILE A 26 14.93 9.45 -0.41
N LYS A 27 16.14 9.04 0.01
CA LYS A 27 16.33 8.22 1.22
C LYS A 27 15.75 8.92 2.46
N VAL A 28 16.12 10.17 2.69
CA VAL A 28 15.67 10.94 3.86
C VAL A 28 14.15 11.11 3.87
N ILE A 29 13.54 11.49 2.74
CA ILE A 29 12.08 11.64 2.64
C ILE A 29 11.37 10.30 2.89
N THR A 30 11.88 9.21 2.32
CA THR A 30 11.25 7.90 2.45
C THR A 30 11.34 7.38 3.89
N LEU A 31 12.51 7.48 4.52
CA LEU A 31 12.70 7.02 5.91
C LEU A 31 11.87 7.84 6.91
N THR A 32 11.79 9.15 6.72
CA THR A 32 10.96 10.03 7.56
C THR A 32 9.47 9.73 7.39
N SER A 33 9.00 9.56 6.15
CA SER A 33 7.62 9.17 5.84
C SER A 33 7.26 7.81 6.44
N CYS A 34 8.15 6.81 6.31
CA CYS A 34 7.94 5.50 6.91
C CYS A 34 7.89 5.57 8.43
N THR A 35 8.78 6.36 9.06
CA THR A 35 8.79 6.53 10.53
C THR A 35 7.48 7.15 11.03
N LEU A 36 6.99 8.19 10.38
CA LEU A 36 5.71 8.82 10.70
C LEU A 36 4.54 7.83 10.53
N SER A 37 4.56 7.03 9.48
CA SER A 37 3.52 6.02 9.19
C SER A 37 3.52 4.90 10.22
N ILE A 38 4.70 4.43 10.63
CA ILE A 38 4.88 3.41 11.69
C ILE A 38 4.32 3.95 13.01
N LEU A 39 4.71 5.17 13.42
CA LEU A 39 4.24 5.79 14.65
C LEU A 39 2.73 6.04 14.64
N GLY A 40 2.20 6.58 13.54
CA GLY A 40 0.76 6.82 13.38
C GLY A 40 -0.06 5.53 13.43
N SER A 41 0.38 4.49 12.73
CA SER A 41 -0.28 3.19 12.74
C SER A 41 -0.22 2.52 14.11
N ALA A 42 0.94 2.57 14.78
CA ALA A 42 1.11 2.05 16.13
C ALA A 42 0.21 2.79 17.15
N LEU A 43 0.04 4.10 17.00
CA LEU A 43 -0.88 4.89 17.84
C LEU A 43 -2.33 4.47 17.63
N ILE A 44 -2.78 4.25 16.39
CA ILE A 44 -4.14 3.77 16.10
C ILE A 44 -4.37 2.39 16.73
N ILE A 45 -3.43 1.47 16.56
CA ILE A 45 -3.51 0.13 17.14
C ILE A 45 -3.52 0.21 18.68
N GLY A 46 -2.58 0.96 19.27
CA GLY A 46 -2.44 1.12 20.72
C GLY A 46 -3.67 1.75 21.37
N THR A 47 -4.20 2.82 20.79
CA THR A 47 -5.43 3.48 21.29
C THR A 47 -6.63 2.54 21.27
N PHE A 48 -6.79 1.71 20.23
CA PHE A 48 -7.87 0.74 20.18
C PHE A 48 -7.82 -0.30 21.31
N PHE A 49 -6.60 -0.72 21.71
CA PHE A 49 -6.43 -1.66 22.82
C PHE A 49 -6.62 -0.99 24.18
N ALA A 50 -6.11 0.24 24.35
CA ALA A 50 -6.19 0.99 25.60
C ALA A 50 -7.63 1.38 25.99
N TRP A 51 -8.47 1.76 25.02
CA TRP A 51 -9.84 2.20 25.29
C TRP A 51 -10.89 1.21 24.77
N LYS A 52 -11.56 0.51 25.70
CA LYS A 52 -12.62 -0.46 25.36
C LYS A 52 -13.87 0.21 24.79
N ASP A 53 -14.20 1.42 25.25
CA ASP A 53 -15.40 2.17 24.85
C ASP A 53 -15.40 2.59 23.38
N ILE A 54 -14.22 2.61 22.76
CA ILE A 54 -13.99 3.09 21.40
C ILE A 54 -14.19 1.97 20.36
N ARG A 55 -14.34 0.70 20.77
CA ARG A 55 -14.26 -0.50 19.90
C ARG A 55 -15.49 -0.77 19.04
N THR A 56 -15.85 0.18 18.17
CA THR A 56 -16.91 0.02 17.16
C THR A 56 -16.45 -0.89 16.00
N ALA A 57 -17.40 -1.43 15.24
CA ALA A 57 -17.13 -2.27 14.08
C ALA A 57 -16.25 -1.56 13.02
N SER A 58 -16.56 -0.29 12.71
CA SER A 58 -15.75 0.51 11.77
C SER A 58 -14.31 0.68 12.25
N ARG A 59 -14.10 0.89 13.56
CA ARG A 59 -12.74 1.03 14.10
C ARG A 59 -11.94 -0.27 14.11
N ARG A 60 -12.61 -1.43 14.25
CA ARG A 60 -11.94 -2.72 14.08
C ARG A 60 -11.34 -2.87 12.68
N LEU A 61 -12.08 -2.46 11.65
CA LEU A 61 -11.60 -2.46 10.27
C LEU A 61 -10.41 -1.50 10.07
N LEU A 62 -10.49 -0.31 10.65
CA LEU A 62 -9.38 0.66 10.62
C LEU A 62 -8.12 0.12 11.28
N VAL A 63 -8.22 -0.60 12.39
CA VAL A 63 -7.06 -1.22 13.06
C VAL A 63 -6.41 -2.29 12.18
N ILE A 64 -7.21 -3.07 11.45
CA ILE A 64 -6.68 -4.07 10.51
C ILE A 64 -5.95 -3.38 9.35
N LEU A 65 -6.51 -2.30 8.80
CA LEU A 65 -5.85 -1.48 7.79
C LEU A 65 -4.52 -0.91 8.32
N SER A 66 -4.53 -0.30 9.52
CA SER A 66 -3.32 0.23 10.15
C SER A 66 -2.27 -0.85 10.42
N PHE A 67 -2.69 -2.10 10.69
CA PHE A 67 -1.77 -3.22 10.82
C PHE A 67 -1.06 -3.54 9.49
N THR A 68 -1.79 -3.54 8.37
CA THR A 68 -1.17 -3.72 7.04
C THR A 68 -0.27 -2.55 6.67
N ASP A 69 -0.66 -1.32 6.99
CA ASP A 69 0.15 -0.13 6.70
C ASP A 69 1.43 -0.09 7.54
N PHE A 70 1.34 -0.47 8.82
CA PHE A 70 2.49 -0.60 9.71
C PHE A 70 3.53 -1.54 9.12
N TRP A 71 3.15 -2.76 8.76
CA TRP A 71 4.11 -3.73 8.23
C TRP A 71 4.65 -3.36 6.85
N THR A 72 3.82 -2.74 6.01
CA THR A 72 4.27 -2.20 4.72
C THR A 72 5.35 -1.14 4.95
N ALA A 73 5.11 -0.19 5.86
CA ALA A 73 6.08 0.87 6.18
C ALA A 73 7.37 0.33 6.80
N VAL A 74 7.30 -0.69 7.69
CA VAL A 74 8.50 -1.35 8.24
C VAL A 74 9.30 -2.02 7.14
N ALA A 75 8.65 -2.77 6.24
CA ALA A 75 9.35 -3.43 5.14
C ALA A 75 9.99 -2.44 4.16
N LEU A 76 9.31 -1.33 3.84
CA LEU A 76 9.88 -0.29 2.99
C LEU A 76 11.02 0.48 3.69
N PHE A 77 10.88 0.79 4.98
CA PHE A 77 11.94 1.38 5.78
C PHE A 77 13.20 0.51 5.75
N TYR A 78 13.03 -0.79 6.02
CA TYR A 78 14.13 -1.75 6.01
C TYR A 78 14.78 -1.86 4.63
N GLY A 79 13.98 -1.86 3.55
CA GLY A 79 14.48 -1.85 2.18
C GLY A 79 15.36 -0.63 1.89
N VAL A 80 14.85 0.58 2.14
CA VAL A 80 15.58 1.83 1.86
C VAL A 80 16.82 1.98 2.74
N TYR A 81 16.74 1.56 4.00
CA TYR A 81 17.87 1.61 4.93
C TYR A 81 19.00 0.67 4.48
N THR A 82 18.64 -0.54 4.04
CA THR A 82 19.61 -1.56 3.61
C THR A 82 20.20 -1.24 2.24
N ASP A 83 19.41 -0.62 1.35
CA ASP A 83 19.82 -0.25 -0.01
C ASP A 83 20.28 -1.48 -0.80
N PHE A 84 19.36 -2.43 -1.00
CA PHE A 84 19.67 -3.73 -1.63
C PHE A 84 20.23 -3.56 -3.03
N MET A 85 21.30 -4.30 -3.35
CA MET A 85 21.92 -4.31 -4.68
C MET A 85 21.80 -5.67 -5.39
N ASP A 86 21.26 -6.68 -4.70
CA ASP A 86 21.10 -8.03 -5.21
C ASP A 86 19.91 -8.76 -4.56
N SER A 87 19.48 -9.87 -5.17
CA SER A 87 18.35 -10.68 -4.68
C SER A 87 18.75 -11.60 -3.52
N THR A 88 19.18 -11.01 -2.41
CA THR A 88 19.46 -11.71 -1.16
C THR A 88 18.18 -12.20 -0.48
N VAL A 89 18.30 -13.08 0.52
CA VAL A 89 17.14 -13.68 1.20
C VAL A 89 16.28 -12.62 1.90
N ASP A 90 16.92 -11.68 2.58
CA ASP A 90 16.28 -10.52 3.23
C ASP A 90 15.59 -9.58 2.22
N CYS A 91 16.18 -9.36 1.04
CA CYS A 91 15.54 -8.65 -0.08
C CYS A 91 14.26 -9.35 -0.55
N ILE A 92 14.31 -10.68 -0.72
CA ILE A 92 13.13 -11.46 -1.11
C ILE A 92 12.05 -11.40 -0.03
N VAL A 93 12.42 -11.59 1.25
CA VAL A 93 11.49 -11.49 2.38
C VAL A 93 10.86 -10.10 2.45
N GLN A 94 11.66 -9.04 2.32
CA GLN A 94 11.19 -7.66 2.31
C GLN A 94 10.20 -7.42 1.17
N SER A 95 10.49 -7.91 -0.05
CA SER A 95 9.59 -7.79 -1.20
C SER A 95 8.28 -8.55 -0.99
N ILE A 96 8.31 -9.73 -0.39
CA ILE A 96 7.10 -10.52 -0.07
C ILE A 96 6.25 -9.78 0.96
N VAL A 97 6.84 -9.34 2.08
CA VAL A 97 6.12 -8.67 3.16
C VAL A 97 5.51 -7.36 2.68
N SER A 98 6.30 -6.50 2.03
CA SER A 98 5.81 -5.21 1.53
C SER A 98 4.72 -5.38 0.46
N THR A 99 4.87 -6.34 -0.45
CA THR A 99 3.88 -6.61 -1.50
C THR A 99 2.58 -7.16 -0.92
N PHE A 100 2.67 -8.16 -0.03
CA PHE A 100 1.49 -8.77 0.58
C PHE A 100 0.71 -7.78 1.44
N MET A 101 1.41 -7.08 2.34
CA MET A 101 0.79 -6.13 3.25
C MET A 101 0.28 -4.89 2.51
N GLY A 102 1.04 -4.37 1.54
CA GLY A 102 0.62 -3.21 0.74
C GLY A 102 -0.59 -3.53 -0.14
N THR A 103 -0.60 -4.70 -0.79
CA THR A 103 -1.77 -5.13 -1.58
C THR A 103 -2.99 -5.33 -0.68
N SER A 104 -2.82 -5.97 0.48
CA SER A 104 -3.90 -6.15 1.46
C SER A 104 -4.45 -4.81 1.95
N SER A 105 -3.59 -3.80 2.15
CA SER A 105 -4.02 -2.44 2.53
C SER A 105 -4.96 -1.81 1.51
N PHE A 106 -4.68 -1.94 0.20
CA PHE A 106 -5.60 -1.45 -0.83
C PHE A 106 -6.98 -2.13 -0.76
N PHE A 107 -7.03 -3.44 -0.59
CA PHE A 107 -8.29 -4.16 -0.44
C PHE A 107 -9.04 -3.78 0.85
N TRP A 108 -8.34 -3.60 1.97
CA TRP A 108 -8.94 -3.14 3.21
C TRP A 108 -9.51 -1.72 3.08
N THR A 109 -8.80 -0.84 2.38
CA THR A 109 -9.25 0.54 2.11
C THR A 109 -10.57 0.54 1.32
N VAL A 110 -10.66 -0.26 0.25
CA VAL A 110 -11.89 -0.42 -0.53
C VAL A 110 -13.01 -1.06 0.30
N SER A 111 -12.69 -2.09 1.09
CA SER A 111 -13.65 -2.76 1.96
C SER A 111 -14.24 -1.82 3.02
N ILE A 112 -13.42 -0.96 3.62
CA ILE A 112 -13.87 0.08 4.57
C ILE A 112 -14.77 1.08 3.86
N ALA A 113 -14.42 1.53 2.67
CA ALA A 113 -15.27 2.45 1.90
C ALA A 113 -16.64 1.84 1.58
N ILE A 114 -16.69 0.57 1.20
CA ILE A 114 -17.95 -0.16 0.97
C ILE A 114 -18.74 -0.31 2.27
N TYR A 115 -18.08 -0.70 3.36
CA TYR A 115 -18.72 -0.82 4.67
C TYR A 115 -19.36 0.50 5.11
N LEU A 116 -18.62 1.62 4.99
CA LEU A 116 -19.12 2.95 5.30
C LEU A 116 -20.26 3.37 4.38
N TYR A 117 -20.16 3.08 3.09
CA TYR A 117 -21.24 3.35 2.14
C TYR A 117 -22.54 2.63 2.52
N ILE A 118 -22.48 1.34 2.86
CA ILE A 118 -23.67 0.57 3.24
C ILE A 118 -24.25 1.09 4.56
N THR A 119 -23.40 1.30 5.57
CA THR A 119 -23.87 1.76 6.89
C THR A 119 -24.44 3.19 6.86
N ILE A 120 -23.87 4.10 6.05
CA ILE A 120 -24.29 5.51 6.02
C ILE A 120 -25.38 5.75 4.98
N VAL A 121 -25.20 5.27 3.75
CA VAL A 121 -26.10 5.58 2.62
C VAL A 121 -27.28 4.63 2.55
N LYS A 122 -27.04 3.33 2.80
CA LYS A 122 -28.10 2.31 2.81
C LYS A 122 -28.72 2.13 4.19
N THR A 123 -28.09 2.69 5.23
CA THR A 123 -28.53 2.59 6.62
C THR A 123 -28.71 1.13 7.10
N ASP A 124 -28.00 0.20 6.46
CA ASP A 124 -28.13 -1.25 6.69
C ASP A 124 -26.89 -1.80 7.40
N THR A 125 -26.91 -1.74 8.73
CA THR A 125 -25.80 -2.20 9.56
C THR A 125 -25.70 -3.73 9.63
N GLN A 126 -26.80 -4.45 9.41
CA GLN A 126 -26.83 -5.91 9.43
C GLN A 126 -26.13 -6.49 8.20
N LEU A 127 -26.43 -5.94 7.01
CA LEU A 127 -25.74 -6.31 5.77
C LEU A 127 -24.26 -5.99 5.85
N ALA A 128 -23.89 -4.80 6.32
CA ALA A 128 -22.49 -4.40 6.49
C ALA A 128 -21.73 -5.34 7.45
N GLY A 129 -22.37 -5.73 8.55
CA GLY A 129 -21.83 -6.72 9.49
C GLY A 129 -21.64 -8.10 8.86
N SER A 130 -22.62 -8.58 8.09
CA SER A 130 -22.55 -9.88 7.39
C SER A 130 -21.40 -9.92 6.37
N LEU A 131 -21.22 -8.83 5.60
CA LEU A 131 -20.15 -8.71 4.60
C LEU A 131 -18.75 -8.61 5.19
N THR A 132 -18.61 -8.33 6.49
CA THR A 132 -17.30 -8.22 7.14
C THR A 132 -16.48 -9.52 6.99
N LYS A 133 -17.13 -10.68 7.02
CA LYS A 133 -16.44 -11.97 6.76
C LYS A 133 -15.88 -12.03 5.34
N ASN A 134 -16.66 -11.58 4.36
CA ASN A 134 -16.22 -11.55 2.96
C ASN A 134 -15.06 -10.57 2.76
N PHE A 135 -15.08 -9.43 3.47
CA PHE A 135 -13.95 -8.48 3.44
C PHE A 135 -12.66 -9.11 3.93
N HIS A 136 -12.70 -9.94 4.99
CA HIS A 136 -11.53 -10.69 5.44
C HIS A 136 -11.04 -11.69 4.39
N VAL A 137 -11.95 -12.46 3.80
CA VAL A 137 -11.60 -13.47 2.78
C VAL A 137 -10.94 -12.81 1.57
N VAL A 138 -11.51 -11.71 1.06
CA VAL A 138 -10.98 -11.01 -0.12
C VAL A 138 -9.69 -10.26 0.20
N SER A 139 -9.67 -9.48 1.29
CA SER A 139 -8.54 -8.60 1.62
C SER A 139 -7.29 -9.34 2.07
N TRP A 140 -7.42 -10.59 2.54
CA TRP A 140 -6.26 -11.44 2.84
C TRP A 140 -6.01 -12.50 1.79
N GLY A 141 -7.07 -13.15 1.30
CA GLY A 141 -6.96 -14.29 0.39
C GLY A 141 -6.41 -13.90 -0.98
N VAL A 142 -6.92 -12.82 -1.59
CA VAL A 142 -6.46 -12.41 -2.92
C VAL A 142 -4.98 -12.01 -2.90
N PRO A 143 -4.52 -11.14 -1.98
CA PRO A 143 -3.09 -10.84 -1.85
C PRO A 143 -2.24 -12.08 -1.54
N LEU A 144 -2.71 -13.00 -0.69
CA LEU A 144 -1.97 -14.20 -0.33
C LEU A 144 -1.75 -15.10 -1.55
N VAL A 145 -2.79 -15.32 -2.35
CA VAL A 145 -2.71 -16.14 -3.58
C VAL A 145 -1.78 -15.48 -4.59
N VAL A 146 -1.96 -14.19 -4.86
CA VAL A 146 -1.15 -13.48 -5.88
C VAL A 146 0.33 -13.44 -5.48
N VAL A 147 0.62 -13.05 -4.23
CA VAL A 147 2.00 -12.97 -3.74
C VAL A 147 2.60 -14.35 -3.56
N GLY A 148 1.82 -15.33 -3.10
CA GLY A 148 2.26 -16.72 -3.00
C GLY A 148 2.66 -17.29 -4.36
N CYS A 149 1.87 -17.05 -5.40
CA CYS A 149 2.21 -17.44 -6.77
C CYS A 149 3.46 -16.70 -7.26
N ALA A 150 3.56 -15.39 -7.04
CA ALA A 150 4.73 -14.60 -7.45
C ALA A 150 6.02 -15.08 -6.74
N ALA A 151 5.94 -15.40 -5.45
CA ALA A 151 7.05 -15.94 -4.67
C ALA A 151 7.42 -17.37 -5.11
N GLY A 152 6.43 -18.24 -5.31
CA GLY A 152 6.64 -19.62 -5.77
C GLY A 152 7.28 -19.69 -7.15
N LEU A 153 6.94 -18.74 -8.04
CA LEU A 153 7.53 -18.61 -9.37
C LEU A 153 8.80 -17.74 -9.38
N GLN A 154 9.33 -17.38 -8.21
CA GLN A 154 10.59 -16.63 -8.03
C GLN A 154 10.61 -15.27 -8.75
N LYS A 155 9.45 -14.63 -8.89
CA LYS A 155 9.26 -13.34 -9.58
C LYS A 155 9.60 -12.12 -8.71
N LEU A 156 9.65 -12.31 -7.39
CA LEU A 156 10.01 -11.28 -6.41
C LEU A 156 11.51 -11.29 -6.11
N GLY A 157 12.11 -10.11 -5.90
CA GLY A 157 13.53 -9.92 -5.58
C GLY A 157 14.01 -8.51 -5.93
N TYR A 158 15.32 -8.36 -6.19
CA TYR A 158 15.88 -7.06 -6.54
C TYR A 158 15.37 -6.61 -7.91
N ASP A 159 14.61 -5.51 -7.92
CA ASP A 159 14.17 -4.88 -9.16
C ASP A 159 15.31 -4.00 -9.66
N LYS A 160 16.00 -4.42 -10.73
CA LYS A 160 17.16 -3.73 -11.34
C LYS A 160 16.82 -2.37 -11.96
N SER A 161 15.79 -1.70 -11.45
CA SER A 161 15.32 -0.41 -11.90
C SER A 161 16.27 0.67 -11.39
N GLN A 162 16.76 1.49 -12.32
CA GLN A 162 17.59 2.67 -12.04
C GLN A 162 16.81 3.78 -11.31
N VAL A 163 15.51 3.58 -11.06
CA VAL A 163 14.59 4.54 -10.44
C VAL A 163 13.93 3.99 -9.16
N SER A 164 14.26 2.75 -8.75
CA SER A 164 13.68 2.12 -7.56
C SER A 164 14.37 2.62 -6.30
N VAL A 165 13.60 2.69 -5.22
CA VAL A 165 13.95 3.44 -4.00
C VAL A 165 14.79 2.59 -3.03
N GLY A 166 15.63 1.68 -3.56
CA GLY A 166 16.53 0.82 -2.79
C GLY A 166 15.87 -0.35 -2.06
N TRP A 167 14.55 -0.53 -2.22
CA TRP A 167 13.83 -1.73 -1.75
C TRP A 167 13.71 -2.78 -2.87
N CYS A 168 13.26 -3.98 -2.52
CA CYS A 168 13.05 -5.07 -3.46
C CYS A 168 11.58 -5.23 -3.84
N TRP A 169 11.34 -5.63 -5.09
CA TRP A 169 10.01 -5.84 -5.62
C TRP A 169 9.97 -6.87 -6.77
N VAL A 170 9.13 -6.69 -7.79
CA VAL A 170 9.05 -7.60 -8.94
C VAL A 170 10.28 -7.44 -9.82
N LYS A 171 10.94 -8.55 -10.15
CA LYS A 171 12.13 -8.56 -11.01
C LYS A 171 11.77 -8.07 -12.42
N LEU A 172 12.47 -7.04 -12.90
CA LEU A 172 12.27 -6.47 -14.23
C LEU A 172 12.88 -7.31 -15.37
N THR A 173 13.76 -8.25 -15.05
CA THR A 173 14.49 -9.07 -16.04
C THR A 173 13.66 -10.21 -16.62
N THR A 174 12.47 -10.49 -16.08
CA THR A 174 11.59 -11.55 -16.58
C THR A 174 10.66 -11.01 -17.67
N PRO A 175 10.41 -11.76 -18.76
CA PRO A 175 9.59 -11.29 -19.88
C PRO A 175 8.13 -11.01 -19.52
N ASP A 176 7.63 -11.62 -18.44
CA ASP A 176 6.29 -11.45 -17.88
C ASP A 176 6.26 -10.44 -16.71
N ASN A 177 7.30 -9.62 -16.54
CA ASN A 177 7.41 -8.61 -15.48
C ASN A 177 6.19 -7.68 -15.40
N LEU A 178 5.66 -7.21 -16.54
CA LEU A 178 4.50 -6.31 -16.57
C LEU A 178 3.26 -6.96 -15.96
N LEU A 179 3.01 -8.23 -16.29
CA LEU A 179 1.88 -8.98 -15.74
C LEU A 179 2.00 -9.08 -14.22
N TRP A 180 3.18 -9.49 -13.73
CA TRP A 180 3.41 -9.61 -12.30
C TRP A 180 3.32 -8.25 -11.60
N MET A 181 3.86 -7.19 -12.19
CA MET A 181 3.77 -5.82 -11.67
C MET A 181 2.32 -5.34 -11.52
N LEU A 182 1.47 -5.67 -12.50
CA LEU A 182 0.03 -5.38 -12.45
C LEU A 182 -0.64 -6.20 -11.35
N LEU A 183 -0.43 -7.52 -11.33
CA LEU A 183 -1.09 -8.42 -10.38
C LEU A 183 -0.64 -8.16 -8.94
N THR A 184 0.64 -7.94 -8.68
CA THR A 184 1.19 -7.76 -7.33
C THR A 184 0.98 -6.36 -6.76
N GLY A 185 0.27 -5.46 -7.46
CA GLY A 185 -0.04 -4.16 -6.88
C GLY A 185 -0.71 -3.19 -7.84
N LYS A 186 -0.11 -2.92 -9.00
CA LYS A 186 -0.50 -1.75 -9.82
C LYS A 186 -1.93 -1.80 -10.32
N LEU A 187 -2.47 -2.99 -10.63
CA LEU A 187 -3.86 -3.14 -11.02
C LEU A 187 -4.81 -2.74 -9.88
N TRP A 188 -4.55 -3.23 -8.67
CA TRP A 188 -5.39 -3.00 -7.50
C TRP A 188 -5.33 -1.54 -7.03
N GLU A 189 -4.14 -0.92 -7.12
CA GLU A 189 -3.93 0.50 -6.86
C GLU A 189 -4.81 1.37 -7.79
N ILE A 190 -4.78 1.09 -9.09
CA ILE A 190 -5.58 1.82 -10.09
C ILE A 190 -7.07 1.64 -9.83
N LEU A 191 -7.53 0.41 -9.56
CA LEU A 191 -8.94 0.15 -9.24
C LEU A 191 -9.38 0.92 -8.00
N ALA A 192 -8.56 0.95 -6.94
CA ALA A 192 -8.86 1.71 -5.73
C ALA A 192 -8.98 3.23 -6.02
N TYR A 193 -8.12 3.79 -6.87
CA TYR A 193 -8.20 5.21 -7.26
C TYR A 193 -9.48 5.60 -7.99
N PHE A 194 -10.19 4.65 -8.63
CA PHE A 194 -11.50 4.93 -9.23
C PHE A 194 -12.66 4.64 -8.28
N ILE A 195 -12.58 3.54 -7.52
CA ILE A 195 -13.68 3.09 -6.66
C ILE A 195 -13.84 4.03 -5.45
N LEU A 196 -12.74 4.44 -4.80
CA LEU A 196 -12.81 5.24 -3.58
C LEU A 196 -13.44 6.62 -3.81
N PRO A 197 -13.06 7.40 -4.86
CA PRO A 197 -13.73 8.67 -5.13
C PRO A 197 -15.21 8.50 -5.48
N ALA A 198 -15.57 7.47 -6.25
CA ALA A 198 -16.96 7.22 -6.61
C ALA A 198 -17.84 6.97 -5.36
N LEU A 199 -17.37 6.10 -4.45
CA LEU A 199 -18.05 5.82 -3.19
C LEU A 199 -18.08 7.04 -2.27
N TYR A 200 -16.98 7.79 -2.19
CA TYR A 200 -16.90 9.01 -1.39
C TYR A 200 -17.89 10.08 -1.88
N ILE A 201 -17.97 10.32 -3.19
CA ILE A 201 -18.92 11.26 -3.78
C ILE A 201 -20.35 10.81 -3.50
N ALA A 202 -20.67 9.52 -3.65
CA ALA A 202 -22.00 8.99 -3.38
C ALA A 202 -22.40 9.18 -1.90
N MET A 203 -21.49 8.87 -0.97
CA MET A 203 -21.67 9.08 0.46
C MET A 203 -21.88 10.56 0.79
N LYS A 204 -21.02 11.43 0.25
CA LYS A 204 -21.10 12.87 0.43
C LYS A 204 -22.47 13.38 -0.03
N ARG A 205 -22.88 13.06 -1.26
CA ARG A 205 -24.18 13.48 -1.82
C ARG A 205 -25.36 13.07 -0.93
N HIS A 206 -25.34 11.87 -0.37
CA HIS A 206 -26.38 11.42 0.54
C HIS A 206 -26.43 12.24 1.85
N ILE A 207 -25.27 12.43 2.50
CA ILE A 207 -25.18 13.21 3.74
C ILE A 207 -25.65 14.66 3.51
N TYR A 208 -25.24 15.31 2.43
CA TYR A 208 -25.71 16.67 2.11
C TYR A 208 -27.21 16.74 1.76
N ALA A 209 -27.79 15.67 1.18
CA ALA A 209 -29.23 15.62 0.96
C ALA A 209 -30.00 15.54 2.28
N GLN A 210 -29.57 14.69 3.21
CA GLN A 210 -30.19 14.55 4.53
C GLN A 210 -30.05 15.82 5.38
N MET A 211 -28.88 16.45 5.38
CA MET A 211 -28.67 17.72 6.10
C MET A 211 -29.61 18.81 5.58
N ARG A 212 -29.76 18.94 4.25
CA ARG A 212 -30.68 19.93 3.66
C ARG A 212 -32.14 19.69 4.03
N GLN A 213 -32.60 18.43 4.03
CA GLN A 213 -33.94 18.07 4.48
C GLN A 213 -34.17 18.43 5.95
N SER A 214 -33.18 18.13 6.80
CA SER A 214 -33.26 18.44 8.25
C SER A 214 -33.32 19.94 8.51
N SER A 215 -32.51 20.74 7.80
CA SER A 215 -32.57 22.21 7.90
C SER A 215 -33.91 22.78 7.46
N ALA A 216 -34.51 22.26 6.37
CA ALA A 216 -35.82 22.70 5.89
C ALA A 216 -36.95 22.39 6.89
N LEU A 217 -36.89 21.24 7.56
CA LEU A 217 -37.86 20.86 8.59
C LEU A 217 -37.77 21.76 9.84
N ILE A 218 -36.56 22.12 10.28
CA ILE A 218 -36.36 23.03 11.42
C ILE A 218 -36.91 24.42 11.12
N THR A 219 -36.73 24.93 9.89
CA THR A 219 -37.31 26.22 9.49
C THR A 219 -38.84 26.20 9.52
N TYR A 220 -39.48 25.08 9.15
CA TYR A 220 -40.94 24.95 9.17
C TYR A 220 -41.52 24.85 10.60
N SER A 221 -40.81 24.22 11.56
CA SER A 221 -41.34 24.09 12.94
C SER A 221 -41.14 25.34 13.80
N GLY A 222 -40.41 26.35 13.32
CA GLY A 222 -40.10 27.60 14.04
C GLY A 222 -40.99 28.79 13.68
N THR A 223 -41.90 28.61 12.72
CA THR A 223 -42.96 29.55 12.30
C THR A 223 -44.32 29.04 12.73
#